data_AF-B0DR32-F1
#
_entry.id   AF-B0DR32-F1
#
_cell.length_a   1.000
_cell.length_b   1.000
_cell.length_c   1.000
_cell.angle_alpha   90.00
_cell.angle_beta   90.00
_cell.angle_gamma   90.00
#
_symmetry.space_group_name_H-M   'P 1'
#
loop_
_entity.id
_entity.type
_entity.pdbx_description
1 polymer ?
#
loop_
_entity_poly.entity_id
_entity_poly.type
_entity_poly.pdbx_seq_one_letter_code
_entity_poly.pdbx_strand_id
1 'polypeptide(L)'
;MESIELQPNHKVEGDDYIFPYIAPNGLIHPKRDMSYDMLQGLLTKFAAAAGLKKHYTTHCFRRGGVQYRFMYAPIGMRWPLSWIRWWGGWAIGEHVSHLITGGLRASFLTEMSLSMSRLTH
;
A
#
# COMPACT_ATOMS: atom_id res chain seq x y z
N MET A 1 0.07 -22.90 8.62
CA MET A 1 -0.23 -21.58 8.03
C MET A 1 -1.69 -21.64 7.64
N GLU A 2 -2.56 -21.13 8.52
CA GLU A 2 -4.01 -21.22 8.35
C GLU A 2 -4.40 -20.29 7.20
N SER A 3 -4.93 -20.88 6.12
CA SER A 3 -5.42 -20.16 4.96
C SER A 3 -6.61 -19.30 5.38
N ILE A 4 -6.52 -17.99 5.17
CA ILE A 4 -7.66 -17.09 5.34
C ILE A 4 -8.66 -17.43 4.23
N GLU A 5 -9.70 -18.19 4.57
CA GLU A 5 -10.82 -18.47 3.70
C GLU A 5 -11.63 -17.17 3.54
N LEU A 6 -11.32 -16.40 2.50
CA LEU A 6 -12.12 -15.25 2.10
C LEU A 6 -13.50 -15.77 1.70
N GLN A 7 -14.55 -15.43 2.46
CA GLN A 7 -15.93 -15.82 2.16
C GLN A 7 -16.29 -15.42 0.71
N PRO A 8 -16.38 -16.35 -0.26
CA PRO A 8 -16.26 -15.99 -1.68
C PRO A 8 -17.49 -15.32 -2.30
N ASN A 9 -18.59 -15.14 -1.56
CA ASN A 9 -19.92 -14.95 -2.17
C ASN A 9 -20.70 -13.69 -1.73
N HIS A 10 -20.09 -12.76 -0.98
CA HIS A 10 -20.77 -11.49 -0.67
C HIS A 10 -20.61 -10.49 -1.84
N LYS A 11 -21.73 -10.09 -2.45
CA LYS A 11 -21.72 -9.00 -3.45
C LYS A 11 -21.57 -7.68 -2.70
N VAL A 12 -20.57 -6.88 -3.07
CA VAL A 12 -20.35 -5.55 -2.48
C VAL A 12 -21.57 -4.66 -2.71
N GLU A 13 -22.19 -4.22 -1.62
CA GLU A 13 -23.31 -3.29 -1.61
C GLU A 13 -22.83 -1.84 -1.52
N GLY A 14 -23.68 -0.87 -1.86
CA GLY A 14 -23.28 0.55 -1.95
C GLY A 14 -22.85 1.19 -0.62
N ASP A 15 -23.24 0.60 0.50
CA ASP A 15 -22.93 1.02 1.87
C ASP A 15 -21.88 0.13 2.56
N ASP A 16 -21.28 -0.82 1.83
CA ASP A 16 -20.18 -1.62 2.36
C ASP A 16 -18.87 -0.83 2.37
N TYR A 17 -18.08 -1.03 3.43
CA TYR A 17 -16.71 -0.56 3.45
C TYR A 17 -15.84 -1.40 2.51
N ILE A 18 -15.10 -0.72 1.63
CA ILE A 18 -14.10 -1.35 0.75
C ILE A 18 -12.99 -2.03 1.55
N PHE A 19 -12.65 -1.48 2.73
CA PHE A 19 -11.72 -2.05 3.70
C PHE A 19 -12.46 -2.39 4.99
N PRO A 20 -13.20 -3.51 5.00
CA PRO A 20 -14.02 -3.87 6.14
C PRO A 20 -13.18 -4.44 7.28
N TYR A 21 -13.74 -4.43 8.48
CA TYR A 21 -13.18 -5.12 9.62
C TYR A 21 -13.12 -6.63 9.35
N ILE A 22 -11.99 -7.26 9.69
CA ILE A 22 -11.76 -8.70 9.60
C ILE A 22 -11.52 -9.19 11.02
N ALA A 23 -12.43 -10.01 11.53
CA ALA A 23 -12.28 -10.59 12.85
C ALA A 23 -11.08 -11.57 12.89
N PRO A 24 -10.50 -11.85 14.07
CA PRO A 24 -9.35 -12.76 14.20
C PRO A 24 -9.60 -14.17 13.65
N ASN A 25 -10.86 -14.60 13.60
CA ASN A 25 -11.30 -15.87 13.01
C ASN A 25 -11.45 -15.83 11.47
N GLY A 26 -11.05 -14.74 10.82
CA GLY A 26 -11.15 -14.57 9.36
C GLY A 26 -12.51 -14.08 8.86
N LEU A 27 -13.50 -13.86 9.75
CA LEU A 27 -14.82 -13.39 9.34
C LEU A 27 -14.75 -11.90 8.92
N ILE A 28 -15.29 -11.60 7.74
CA ILE A 28 -15.37 -10.24 7.21
C ILE A 28 -16.68 -9.59 7.67
N HIS A 29 -16.60 -8.34 8.15
CA HIS A 29 -17.76 -7.54 8.56
C HIS A 29 -17.90 -6.30 7.65
N PRO A 30 -18.63 -6.41 6.52
CA PRO A 30 -18.68 -5.37 5.48
C PRO A 30 -19.16 -3.99 5.94
N LYS A 31 -20.08 -3.95 6.92
CA LYS A 31 -20.68 -2.72 7.46
C LYS A 31 -19.85 -2.06 8.57
N ARG A 32 -18.64 -2.55 8.83
CA ARG A 32 -17.75 -2.02 9.87
C ARG A 32 -16.41 -1.66 9.24
N ASP A 33 -15.92 -0.47 9.55
CA ASP A 33 -14.62 0.00 9.12
C ASP A 33 -13.48 -0.73 9.84
N MET A 34 -12.36 -0.90 9.14
CA MET A 34 -11.13 -1.41 9.72
C MET A 34 -10.43 -0.32 10.54
N SER A 35 -10.00 -0.65 11.76
CA SER A 35 -9.22 0.29 12.57
C SER A 35 -7.80 0.48 12.02
N TYR A 36 -7.20 1.64 12.30
CA TYR A 36 -5.81 1.93 11.93
C TYR A 36 -4.83 0.89 12.48
N ASP A 37 -5.00 0.49 13.74
CA ASP A 37 -4.13 -0.50 14.39
C ASP A 37 -4.20 -1.87 13.71
N MET A 38 -5.41 -2.25 13.28
CA MET A 38 -5.62 -3.48 12.55
C MET A 38 -4.94 -3.43 11.18
N LEU A 39 -5.08 -2.32 10.45
CA LEU A 39 -4.39 -2.10 9.18
C LEU A 39 -2.86 -2.16 9.37
N GLN A 40 -2.33 -1.52 10.40
CA GLN A 40 -0.91 -1.55 10.74
C GLN A 40 -0.42 -2.96 11.09
N GLY A 41 -1.25 -3.75 11.79
CA GLY A 41 -0.99 -5.16 12.05
C GLY A 41 -0.93 -6.01 10.79
N LEU A 42 -1.86 -5.78 9.84
CA LEU A 42 -1.84 -6.44 8.53
C LEU A 42 -0.59 -6.08 7.73
N LEU A 43 -0.21 -4.80 7.68
CA LEU A 43 1.01 -4.34 7.00
C LEU A 43 2.26 -5.02 7.57
N THR A 44 2.36 -5.14 8.89
CA THR A 44 3.48 -5.84 9.54
C THR A 44 3.51 -7.31 9.15
N LYS A 45 2.36 -7.99 9.13
CA LYS A 45 2.27 -9.40 8.69
C LYS A 45 2.69 -9.58 7.23
N PHE A 46 2.21 -8.72 6.32
CA PHE A 46 2.59 -8.78 4.92
C PHE A 46 4.07 -8.47 4.69
N ALA A 47 4.62 -7.45 5.38
CA ALA A 47 6.04 -7.13 5.29
C ALA A 47 6.92 -8.29 5.77
N ALA A 48 6.55 -8.93 6.90
CA ALA A 48 7.24 -10.10 7.41
C ALA A 48 7.15 -11.29 6.44
N ALA A 49 5.97 -11.56 5.87
CA ALA A 49 5.77 -12.61 4.87
C ALA A 49 6.59 -12.36 3.58
N ALA A 50 6.78 -11.11 3.20
CA ALA A 50 7.64 -10.70 2.09
C ALA A 50 9.14 -10.70 2.44
N GLY A 51 9.52 -11.08 3.67
CA GLY A 51 10.91 -11.12 4.14
C GLY A 51 11.52 -9.75 4.47
N LEU A 52 10.70 -8.71 4.56
CA LEU A 52 11.16 -7.36 4.86
C LEU A 52 11.42 -7.20 6.36
N LYS A 53 12.63 -6.76 6.72
CA LYS A 53 13.09 -6.69 8.12
C LYS A 53 12.76 -5.39 8.85
N LYS A 54 12.21 -4.41 8.15
CA LYS A 54 11.90 -3.08 8.70
C LYS A 54 10.42 -2.98 9.06
N HIS A 55 10.11 -2.06 9.96
CA HIS A 55 8.74 -1.67 10.24
C HIS A 55 8.23 -0.71 9.16
N TYR A 56 7.09 -1.02 8.55
CA TYR A 56 6.47 -0.22 7.50
C TYR A 56 5.11 0.28 7.94
N THR A 57 4.87 1.56 7.73
CA THR A 57 3.57 2.19 7.98
C THR A 57 2.86 2.51 6.67
N THR A 58 1.58 2.84 6.75
CA THR A 58 0.81 3.41 5.62
C THR A 58 1.55 4.56 4.93
N HIS A 59 2.23 5.41 5.72
CA HIS A 59 3.04 6.51 5.22
C HIS A 59 4.24 6.07 4.37
N CYS A 60 4.89 4.95 4.72
CA CYS A 60 5.97 4.37 3.92
C CYS A 60 5.47 3.95 2.53
N PHE A 61 4.30 3.30 2.44
CA PHE A 61 3.72 2.89 1.17
C PHE A 61 3.28 4.08 0.32
N ARG A 62 2.69 5.12 0.93
CA ARG A 62 2.37 6.36 0.21
C ARG A 62 3.61 7.00 -0.39
N ARG A 63 4.69 7.16 0.39
CA ARG A 63 5.95 7.74 -0.11
C ARG A 63 6.61 6.86 -1.17
N GLY A 64 6.69 5.55 -0.92
CA GLY A 64 7.27 4.59 -1.86
C GLY A 64 6.50 4.52 -3.18
N GLY A 65 5.17 4.58 -3.15
CA GLY A 65 4.32 4.61 -4.34
C GLY A 65 4.54 5.87 -5.19
N VAL A 66 4.64 7.04 -4.54
CA VAL A 66 5.02 8.29 -5.22
C VAL A 66 6.40 8.18 -5.86
N GLN A 67 7.40 7.71 -5.11
CA GLN A 67 8.77 7.54 -5.62
C GLN A 67 8.80 6.57 -6.80
N TYR A 68 8.08 5.44 -6.71
CA TYR A 68 7.99 4.45 -7.77
C TYR A 68 7.38 5.06 -9.03
N ARG A 69 6.18 5.67 -8.92
CA ARG A 69 5.49 6.28 -10.07
C ARG A 69 6.26 7.45 -10.68
N PHE A 70 7.05 8.19 -9.91
CA PHE A 70 7.82 9.31 -10.43
C PHE A 70 9.15 8.88 -11.06
N MET A 71 9.91 8.00 -10.40
CA MET A 71 11.30 7.70 -10.77
C MET A 71 11.50 6.31 -11.39
N TYR A 72 10.80 5.29 -10.89
CA TYR A 72 11.15 3.89 -11.16
C TYR A 72 10.19 3.16 -12.10
N ALA A 73 8.98 3.67 -12.29
CA ALA A 73 8.05 3.11 -13.25
C ALA A 73 8.67 3.13 -14.68
N PRO A 74 8.28 2.18 -15.55
CA PRO A 74 8.73 2.16 -16.94
C PRO A 74 8.48 3.52 -17.62
N ILE A 75 9.36 3.88 -18.56
CA ILE A 75 9.19 5.09 -19.37
C ILE A 75 7.84 5.00 -20.09
N GLY A 76 6.99 6.03 -19.94
CA GLY A 76 5.58 6.03 -20.40
C GLY A 76 4.55 5.66 -19.32
N MET A 77 4.95 5.02 -18.22
CA MET A 77 4.09 4.75 -17.05
C MET A 77 4.42 5.65 -15.85
N ARG A 78 5.42 6.52 -15.99
CA ARG A 78 5.79 7.51 -14.98
C ARG A 78 4.76 8.61 -14.91
N TRP A 79 4.44 9.05 -13.70
CA TRP A 79 3.49 10.12 -13.50
C TRP A 79 4.19 11.49 -13.52
N PRO A 80 3.59 12.49 -14.18
CA PRO A 80 4.08 13.86 -14.10
C PRO A 80 3.91 14.41 -12.68
N LEU A 81 4.67 15.46 -12.36
CA LEU A 81 4.66 16.07 -11.03
C LEU A 81 3.26 16.53 -10.57
N SER A 82 2.40 16.94 -11.51
CA SER A 82 1.01 17.32 -11.23
C SER A 82 0.18 16.16 -10.67
N TRP A 83 0.32 14.97 -11.24
CA TRP A 83 -0.40 13.76 -10.80
C TRP A 83 0.11 13.27 -9.45
N ILE A 84 1.43 13.36 -9.25
CA ILE A 84 2.07 13.02 -7.99
C ILE A 84 1.61 13.95 -6.85
N ARG A 85 1.47 15.25 -7.12
CA ARG A 85 0.88 16.23 -6.17
C ARG A 85 -0.56 15.91 -5.82
N TRP A 86 -1.38 15.63 -6.82
CA TRP A 86 -2.77 15.25 -6.61
C TRP A 86 -2.90 13.96 -5.79
N TRP A 87 -2.16 12.91 -6.14
CA TRP A 87 -2.21 11.61 -5.46
C TRP A 87 -1.63 11.65 -4.04
N GLY A 88 -0.59 12.46 -3.82
CA GLY A 88 0.01 12.66 -2.50
C GLY A 88 -0.84 13.50 -1.55
N GLY A 89 -1.88 14.17 -2.06
CA GLY A 89 -2.69 15.14 -1.31
C GLY A 89 -1.92 16.42 -0.96
N TRP A 90 -0.95 16.82 -1.79
CA TRP A 90 -0.11 18.00 -1.54
C TRP A 90 -0.82 19.28 -1.98
N ALA A 91 -0.77 20.30 -1.12
CA ALA A 91 -1.31 21.61 -1.44
C ALA A 91 -0.47 22.30 -2.53
N ILE A 92 -1.13 23.16 -3.32
CA ILE A 92 -0.46 23.98 -4.34
C ILE A 92 0.51 24.93 -3.63
N GLY A 93 1.82 24.73 -3.83
CA GLY A 93 2.88 25.54 -3.23
C GLY A 93 3.85 24.78 -2.33
N GLU A 94 3.55 23.54 -1.94
CA GLU A 94 4.50 22.71 -1.18
C GLU A 94 5.65 22.18 -2.06
N HIS A 95 6.88 22.23 -1.52
CA HIS A 95 8.10 21.90 -2.26
C HIS A 95 8.33 20.38 -2.34
N VAL A 96 7.81 19.76 -3.41
CA VAL A 96 7.85 18.30 -3.66
C VAL A 96 9.27 17.72 -3.75
N SER A 97 10.23 18.52 -4.22
CA SER A 97 11.60 18.09 -4.53
C SER A 97 12.41 17.63 -3.32
N HIS A 98 12.12 18.13 -2.11
CA HIS A 98 12.84 17.74 -0.90
C HIS A 98 12.31 16.42 -0.28
N LEU A 99 11.09 16.00 -0.61
CA LEU A 99 10.42 14.86 0.03
C LEU A 99 10.59 13.55 -0.74
N ILE A 100 10.74 13.61 -2.07
CA ILE A 100 10.98 12.44 -2.93
C ILE A 100 12.38 11.85 -2.68
N THR A 101 13.36 12.68 -2.28
CA THR A 101 14.77 12.30 -2.09
C THR A 101 15.09 11.79 -0.68
N GLY A 102 14.11 11.79 0.24
CA GLY A 102 14.29 11.38 1.62
C GLY A 102 14.35 9.85 1.83
N GLY A 103 15.53 9.25 1.65
CA GLY A 103 16.02 8.18 2.52
C GLY A 103 15.50 6.75 2.38
N LEU A 104 14.84 6.37 1.28
CA LEU A 104 14.68 4.94 0.94
C LEU A 104 15.74 4.57 -0.09
N ARG A 105 16.82 3.92 0.39
CA ARG A 105 17.89 3.38 -0.47
C ARG A 105 17.28 2.53 -1.59
N ALA A 106 17.86 2.63 -2.79
CA ALA A 106 17.45 1.92 -4.01
C ALA A 106 17.20 0.41 -3.83
N SER A 107 17.84 -0.23 -2.84
CA SER A 107 17.60 -1.61 -2.41
C SER A 107 16.13 -1.93 -2.12
N PHE A 108 15.40 -0.97 -1.55
CA PHE A 108 14.01 -1.11 -1.10
C PHE A 108 13.02 -1.28 -2.27
N LEU A 109 13.25 -0.56 -3.36
CA LEU A 109 12.32 -0.52 -4.49
C LEU A 109 12.55 -1.71 -5.44
N THR A 110 13.75 -2.25 -5.49
CA THR A 110 14.04 -3.51 -6.19
C THR A 110 13.35 -4.70 -5.50
N GLU A 111 13.36 -4.77 -4.17
CA GLU A 111 12.69 -5.84 -3.42
C GLU A 111 11.16 -5.77 -3.55
N MET A 112 10.57 -4.57 -3.48
CA MET A 112 9.12 -4.39 -3.65
C MET A 112 8.67 -4.66 -5.09
N SER A 113 9.45 -4.23 -6.09
CA SER A 113 9.18 -4.54 -7.51
C SER A 113 9.31 -6.04 -7.81
N LEU A 114 10.31 -6.73 -7.25
CA LEU A 114 10.50 -8.18 -7.39
C LEU A 114 9.45 -9.01 -6.62
N SER A 115 8.90 -8.46 -5.54
CA SER A 115 7.80 -9.09 -4.78
C SER A 115 6.47 -8.91 -5.51
N MET A 116 6.18 -7.73 -6.05
CA MET A 116 4.96 -7.48 -6.84
C MET A 116 4.95 -8.25 -8.17
N SER A 117 6.10 -8.44 -8.82
CA SER A 117 6.20 -9.25 -10.05
C SER A 117 5.97 -10.76 -9.83
N ARG A 118 6.10 -11.24 -8.58
CA ARG A 118 5.83 -12.63 -8.21
C ARG A 118 4.37 -12.89 -7.83
N LEU A 119 3.59 -11.84 -7.62
CA LEU A 119 2.17 -11.93 -7.27
C LEU A 119 1.25 -11.85 -8.50
N THR A 120 1.83 -11.70 -9.69
CA THR A 120 1.12 -11.61 -10.98
C THR A 120 1.29 -12.87 -11.85
N HIS A 121 1.73 -13.99 -11.29
CA HIS A 121 1.81 -15.29 -11.96
C HIS A 121 1.24 -16.41 -11.08
#